data_AF-A0A5K1A3U6-F1
#
_entry.id   AF-A0A5K1A3U6-F1
#
_cell.length_a   1.000
_cell.length_b   1.000
_cell.length_c   1.000
_cell.angle_alpha   90.00
_cell.angle_beta   90.00
_cell.angle_gamma   90.00
#
_symmetry.space_group_name_H-M   'P 1'
#
loop_
_entity.id
_entity.type
_entity.pdbx_description
1 polymer ?
#
loop_
_entity_poly.entity_id
_entity_poly.type
_entity_poly.pdbx_seq_one_letter_code
_entity_poly.pdbx_strand_id
1 'polypeptide(L)' 'ELLAFLLDGLHEDLNRVKHKPYIESKDTPGRPDEEVADEYWANHLARNDSIIVDVCQ' A
#
# COMPACT_ATOMS: atom_id res chain seq x y z
N GLU A 1 9.41 -17.93 1.03
CA GLU A 1 8.75 -17.77 2.35
C GLU A 1 9.56 -16.91 3.31
N LEU A 2 10.80 -17.27 3.66
CA LEU A 2 11.64 -16.47 4.57
C LEU A 2 11.81 -14.99 4.16
N LEU A 3 12.15 -14.73 2.89
CA LEU A 3 12.38 -13.36 2.40
C LEU A 3 11.10 -12.50 2.47
N ALA A 4 9.96 -13.06 2.08
CA ALA A 4 8.68 -12.36 2.11
C ALA A 4 8.28 -12.01 3.55
N PHE A 5 8.45 -12.94 4.49
CA PHE A 5 8.22 -12.70 5.91
C PHE A 5 9.11 -11.58 6.46
N LEU A 6 10.40 -11.58 6.11
CA LEU A 6 11.31 -10.55 6.58
C LEU A 6 10.96 -9.17 6.02
N LEU A 7 10.62 -9.08 4.73
CA LEU A 7 10.23 -7.82 4.10
C LEU A 7 8.92 -7.27 4.69
N ASP A 8 7.93 -8.14 4.91
CA ASP A 8 6.66 -7.76 5.54
C ASP A 8 6.86 -7.30 7.00
N GLY A 9 7.61 -8.07 7.80
CA GLY A 9 7.93 -7.70 9.18
C GLY A 9 8.69 -6.37 9.28
N LEU A 10 9.72 -6.17 8.45
CA LEU A 10 10.46 -4.91 8.42
C LEU A 10 9.60 -3.75 7.91
N HIS A 11 8.72 -4.00 6.94
CA HIS A 11 7.79 -3.00 6.43
C HIS A 11 6.87 -2.51 7.56
N GLU A 12 6.24 -3.43 8.29
CA GLU A 12 5.30 -3.13 9.37
C GLU A 12 5.97 -2.43 10.55
N ASP A 13 7.15 -2.89 10.98
CA ASP A 13 7.90 -2.26 12.08
C ASP A 13 8.29 -0.81 11.76
N LEU A 14 8.64 -0.55 10.49
CA LEU A 14 9.09 0.75 10.01
C LEU A 14 7.99 1.57 9.35
N ASN A 15 6.73 1.12 9.43
CA ASN A 15 5.61 1.84 8.84
C ASN A 15 5.41 3.19 9.56
N ARG A 16 5.48 4.26 8.78
CA ARG A 16 5.27 5.66 9.19
C ARG A 16 3.78 5.89 9.50
N VAL A 17 2.88 5.15 8.87
CA VAL A 17 1.44 5.16 9.18
C VAL A 17 1.17 4.38 10.47
N LYS A 18 0.90 5.11 11.57
CA LYS A 18 0.59 4.49 12.88
C LYS A 18 -0.86 4.07 13.05
N HIS A 19 -1.77 4.76 12.37
CA HIS A 19 -3.19 4.44 12.35
C HIS A 19 -3.61 4.20 10.92
N LYS A 20 -3.79 2.93 10.54
CA LYS A 20 -4.16 2.56 9.18
C LYS A 20 -5.64 2.90 8.95
N PRO A 21 -5.98 3.87 8.10
CA PRO A 21 -7.37 4.16 7.79
C PRO A 21 -8.00 2.97 7.07
N TYR A 22 -9.26 2.68 7.38
CA TYR A 22 -10.07 1.81 6.54
C TYR A 22 -10.47 2.61 5.30
N ILE A 23 -10.14 2.08 4.13
CA ILE A 23 -10.50 2.66 2.84
C ILE A 23 -11.27 1.60 2.07
N GLU A 24 -12.50 1.94 1.68
CA GLU A 24 -13.33 1.08 0.84
C GLU A 24 -12.87 1.21 -0.61
N SER A 25 -12.57 0.07 -1.25
CA SER A 25 -12.20 0.03 -2.66
C SER A 25 -13.41 0.37 -3.54
N LYS A 26 -13.22 1.30 -4.47
CA LYS A 26 -14.26 1.73 -5.42
C LYS A 26 -14.10 1.03 -6.75
N ASP A 27 -14.69 -0.16 -6.88
CA ASP A 27 -14.81 -0.83 -8.17
C ASP A 27 -16.06 -0.34 -8.90
N THR A 28 -15.97 0.87 -9.46
CA THR A 28 -17.00 1.40 -10.35
C THR A 28 -16.66 1.06 -11.80
N PRO A 29 -17.52 0.31 -12.52
CA PRO A 29 -17.26 -0.04 -13.91
C PRO A 29 -17.24 1.20 -14.82
N GLY A 30 -16.34 1.21 -15.80
CA GLY A 30 -16.22 2.28 -16.81
C GLY A 30 -15.23 3.40 -16.46
N ARG A 31 -14.47 3.26 -15.37
CA ARG A 31 -13.38 4.19 -15.04
C ARG A 31 -12.11 3.87 -15.84
N PRO A 32 -11.30 4.87 -16.21
CA PRO A 32 -10.00 4.63 -16.84
C PRO A 32 -9.05 3.87 -15.89
N ASP A 33 -8.31 2.90 -16.43
CA ASP A 33 -7.38 2.07 -15.65
C ASP A 33 -6.29 2.92 -14.95
N GLU A 34 -5.84 4.01 -15.56
CA GLU A 34 -4.83 4.92 -15.00
C GLU A 34 -5.36 5.61 -13.72
N GLU A 35 -6.57 6.16 -13.76
CA GLU A 35 -7.19 6.78 -12.59
C GLU A 35 -7.43 5.77 -11.47
N VAL A 36 -7.78 4.55 -11.83
CA VAL A 36 -7.99 3.45 -10.89
C VAL A 36 -6.67 3.05 -10.26
N ALA A 37 -5.61 2.89 -11.05
CA ALA A 37 -4.26 2.56 -10.58
C ALA A 37 -3.71 3.64 -9.63
N ASP A 38 -3.85 4.91 -9.98
CA ASP A 38 -3.43 6.04 -9.14
C ASP A 38 -4.19 6.07 -7.81
N GLU A 39 -5.50 5.83 -7.82
CA GLU A 39 -6.30 5.72 -6.60
C GLU A 39 -5.86 4.53 -5.73
N TYR A 40 -5.64 3.37 -6.34
CA TYR A 40 -5.14 2.18 -5.63
C TYR A 40 -3.77 2.42 -5.01
N TRP A 41 -2.87 3.10 -5.72
CA TRP A 41 -1.54 3.43 -5.21
C TRP A 41 -1.60 4.46 -4.07
N ALA A 42 -2.42 5.51 -4.21
CA ALA A 42 -2.64 6.48 -3.14
C ALA A 42 -3.23 5.80 -1.87
N ASN A 43 -4.20 4.91 -2.05
CA ASN A 43 -4.80 4.14 -0.96
C ASN A 43 -3.80 3.17 -0.30
N HIS A 44 -2.89 2.59 -1.09
CA HIS A 44 -1.80 1.76 -0.59
C HIS A 44 -0.86 2.58 0.29
N LEU A 45 -0.34 3.71 -0.21
CA LEU A 45 0.58 4.58 0.53
C LEU A 45 -0.05 5.17 1.80
N ALA A 46 -1.35 5.46 1.79
CA ALA A 46 -2.08 5.93 2.98
C ALA A 46 -2.08 4.93 4.14
N ARG A 47 -1.74 3.66 3.89
CA ARG A 47 -1.70 2.57 4.89
C ARG A 47 -0.31 1.98 5.06
N ASN A 48 0.52 2.06 4.01
CA ASN A 48 1.81 1.41 3.88
C ASN A 48 2.82 2.46 3.42
N ASP A 49 3.46 3.12 4.39
CA ASP A 49 4.49 4.11 4.11
C ASP A 49 5.75 3.72 4.89
N SER A 50 6.72 3.09 4.24
CA SER A 50 7.98 2.72 4.87
C SER A 50 9.11 2.64 3.87
N ILE A 51 10.34 2.57 4.37
CA ILE A 51 11.53 2.40 3.52
C ILE A 51 11.48 1.12 2.66
N ILE A 52 10.74 0.10 3.10
CA ILE A 52 10.56 -1.12 2.32
C ILE A 52 9.62 -0.86 1.12
N VAL A 53 8.59 -0.02 1.29
CA VAL A 53 7.74 0.40 0.16
C VAL A 53 8.59 1.21 -0.81
N ASP A 54 9.33 2.21 -0.32
CA ASP A 54 10.16 3.10 -1.13
C ASP A 54 11.19 2.38 -2.03
N VAL A 55 11.68 1.20 -1.62
CA VAL A 55 12.78 0.47 -2.30
C VAL A 55 12.30 -0.77 -3.06
N CYS A 56 11.18 -1.37 -2.66
CA CYS A 56 10.77 -2.69 -3.14
C CYS A 56 9.37 -2.76 -3.75
N GLN A 57 8.57 -1.69 -3.69
CA GLN A 57 7.20 -1.63 -4.23
C GLN A 57 7.05 -0.45 -5.19
#